data_AF-K8DZP2-F1
#
_entry.id   AF-K8DZP2-F1
#
_cell.length_a   1.000
_cell.length_b   1.000
_cell.length_c   1.000
_cell.angle_alpha   90.00
_cell.angle_beta   90.00
_cell.angle_gamma   90.00
#
_symmetry.space_group_name_H-M   'P 1'
#
loop_
_entity.id
_entity.type
_entity.pdbx_description
1 polymer ?
#
loop_
_entity_poly.entity_id
_entity_poly.type
_entity_poly.pdbx_seq_one_letter_code
_entity_poly.pdbx_strand_id
1 'polypeptide(L)'
;MRQKNIYLAGGLLMLAVFSLVKLTGNSPAPETVTVKTGTIVQTVEEFGIVRPAVKHDLYASQPARVVQVPVKNGQSVSQGQTLAITENLDLAVREICRFAVDPFNSDTHRTGRQ
;
A
#
# COMPACT_ATOMS: atom_id res chain seq x y z
N MET A 1 -13.70 11.63 -97.71
CA MET A 1 -14.51 11.84 -96.48
C MET A 1 -14.72 10.57 -95.63
N ARG A 2 -14.69 9.36 -96.20
CA ARG A 2 -14.95 8.09 -95.48
C ARG A 2 -13.97 7.75 -94.34
N GLN A 3 -12.68 8.02 -94.49
CA GLN A 3 -11.69 7.62 -93.47
C GLN A 3 -11.78 8.43 -92.18
N LYS A 4 -12.12 9.73 -92.28
CA LYS A 4 -12.27 10.61 -91.11
C LYS A 4 -13.40 10.15 -90.17
N ASN A 5 -14.47 9.57 -90.72
CA ASN A 5 -15.61 9.06 -89.94
C ASN A 5 -15.28 7.73 -89.24
N ILE A 6 -14.36 6.92 -89.77
CA ILE A 6 -13.92 5.66 -89.15
C ILE A 6 -13.07 5.93 -87.91
N TYR A 7 -12.15 6.90 -87.98
CA TYR A 7 -11.37 7.33 -86.81
C TYR A 7 -12.25 7.96 -85.74
N LEU A 8 -13.29 8.70 -86.14
CA LEU A 8 -14.22 9.35 -85.22
C LEU A 8 -15.11 8.32 -84.51
N ALA A 9 -15.61 7.33 -85.24
CA ALA A 9 -16.37 6.21 -84.68
C ALA A 9 -15.49 5.34 -83.77
N GLY A 10 -14.26 5.02 -84.19
CA GLY A 10 -13.31 4.23 -83.39
C GLY A 10 -12.92 4.93 -82.10
N GLY A 11 -12.66 6.24 -82.15
CA GLY A 11 -12.37 7.04 -80.95
C GLY A 11 -13.56 7.09 -79.98
N LEU A 12 -14.78 7.23 -80.50
CA LEU A 12 -16.00 7.23 -79.67
C LEU A 12 -16.24 5.87 -79.01
N LEU A 13 -15.98 4.79 -79.75
CA LEU A 13 -16.12 3.42 -79.25
C LEU A 13 -15.06 3.12 -78.18
N MET A 14 -13.82 3.57 -78.39
CA MET A 14 -12.75 3.40 -77.39
C MET A 14 -13.04 4.19 -76.10
N LEU A 15 -13.57 5.41 -76.21
CA LEU A 15 -14.02 6.22 -75.07
C LEU A 15 -15.18 5.56 -74.31
N ALA A 16 -16.13 4.98 -75.04
CA ALA A 16 -17.26 4.26 -74.44
C ALA A 16 -16.78 3.03 -73.65
N VAL A 17 -15.85 2.26 -74.21
CA VAL A 17 -15.26 1.08 -73.54
C VAL A 17 -14.47 1.49 -72.30
N PHE A 18 -13.65 2.55 -72.39
CA PHE A 18 -12.85 3.02 -71.26
C PHE A 18 -13.72 3.54 -70.10
N SER A 19 -14.83 4.20 -70.44
CA SER A 19 -15.83 4.68 -69.47
C SER A 19 -16.53 3.51 -68.77
N LEU A 20 -16.86 2.46 -69.52
CA LEU A 20 -17.52 1.27 -68.98
C LEU A 20 -16.62 0.52 -67.97
N VAL A 21 -15.33 0.36 -68.29
CA VAL A 21 -14.37 -0.33 -67.40
C VAL A 21 -14.16 0.41 -66.08
N LYS A 22 -14.16 1.75 -66.10
CA LYS A 22 -14.04 2.57 -64.89
C LYS A 22 -15.28 2.47 -64.00
N LEU A 23 -16.46 2.29 -64.59
CA LEU A 23 -17.72 2.12 -63.85
C LEU A 23 -17.86 0.72 -63.23
N THR A 24 -17.30 -0.31 -63.86
CA THR A 24 -17.30 -1.69 -63.32
C THR A 24 -16.12 -1.98 -62.39
N GLY A 25 -15.30 -0.98 -62.07
CA GLY A 25 -14.19 -1.10 -61.14
C GLY A 25 -14.71 -1.43 -59.73
N ASN A 26 -14.81 -2.72 -59.44
CA ASN A 26 -15.27 -3.23 -58.16
C ASN A 26 -14.15 -3.02 -57.13
N SER A 27 -14.05 -1.82 -56.57
CA SER A 27 -13.19 -1.57 -55.42
C SER A 27 -13.60 -2.53 -54.30
N PRO A 28 -12.68 -3.37 -53.78
CA PRO A 28 -13.04 -4.30 -52.72
C PRO A 28 -13.56 -3.50 -51.53
N ALA A 29 -14.78 -3.83 -51.10
CA ALA A 29 -15.39 -3.19 -49.95
C ALA A 29 -14.47 -3.39 -48.73
N PRO A 30 -14.27 -2.36 -47.89
CA PRO A 30 -13.46 -2.50 -46.69
C PRO A 30 -14.12 -3.51 -45.74
N GLU A 31 -13.31 -4.39 -45.16
CA GLU A 31 -13.77 -5.32 -44.14
C GLU A 31 -14.22 -4.53 -42.90
N THR A 32 -15.47 -4.76 -42.47
CA THR A 32 -16.04 -4.10 -41.29
C THR A 32 -16.42 -5.14 -40.26
N VAL A 33 -16.13 -4.85 -38.98
CA VAL A 33 -16.54 -5.67 -37.85
C VAL A 33 -17.56 -4.90 -37.03
N THR A 34 -18.70 -5.52 -36.76
CA THR A 34 -19.75 -4.94 -35.90
C THR A 34 -19.36 -5.11 -34.44
N VAL A 35 -19.00 -4.01 -33.78
CA VAL A 35 -18.78 -3.98 -32.33
C VAL A 35 -20.10 -3.82 -31.59
N LYS A 36 -20.24 -4.52 -30.47
CA LYS A 36 -21.39 -4.43 -29.56
C LYS A 36 -20.94 -3.85 -28.23
N THR A 37 -21.78 -3.01 -27.63
CA THR A 37 -21.55 -2.50 -26.28
C THR A 37 -21.64 -3.65 -25.28
N GLY A 38 -20.64 -3.74 -24.41
CA GLY A 38 -20.58 -4.71 -23.33
C GLY A 38 -19.76 -4.15 -22.18
N THR A 39 -19.83 -4.82 -21.03
CA THR A 39 -19.04 -4.44 -19.86
C THR A 39 -17.62 -4.97 -20.01
N ILE A 40 -16.63 -4.08 -19.87
CA ILE A 40 -15.22 -4.45 -19.83
C ILE A 40 -14.79 -4.38 -18.37
N VAL A 41 -14.31 -5.51 -17.83
CA VAL A 41 -13.69 -5.56 -16.51
C VAL A 41 -12.19 -5.57 -16.71
N GLN A 42 -11.53 -4.52 -16.21
CA GLN A 42 -10.08 -4.42 -16.18
C GLN A 42 -9.62 -4.63 -14.74
N THR A 43 -8.92 -5.73 -14.51
CA THR A 43 -8.25 -6.00 -13.23
C THR A 43 -6.83 -5.46 -13.30
N VAL A 44 -6.43 -4.67 -12.30
CA VAL A 44 -5.05 -4.21 -12.13
C VAL A 44 -4.47 -4.98 -10.95
N GLU A 45 -3.36 -5.68 -11.18
CA GLU A 45 -2.63 -6.36 -10.11
C GLU A 45 -1.72 -5.36 -9.39
N GLU A 46 -1.90 -5.23 -8.08
CA GLU A 46 -1.07 -4.41 -7.21
C GLU A 46 -0.36 -5.29 -6.18
N PHE A 47 0.92 -5.04 -5.98
CA PHE A 47 1.71 -5.69 -4.93
C PHE A 47 1.75 -4.81 -3.68
N GLY A 48 1.18 -5.31 -2.59
CA GLY A 48 1.19 -4.65 -1.28
C GLY A 48 1.94 -5.45 -0.22
N ILE A 49 2.39 -4.77 0.84
CA ILE A 49 3.00 -5.42 2.01
C ILE A 49 1.96 -5.49 3.13
N VAL A 50 1.71 -6.68 3.65
CA VAL A 50 0.86 -6.88 4.83
C VAL A 50 1.60 -6.38 6.07
N ARG A 51 0.95 -5.49 6.84
CA ARG A 51 1.48 -4.94 8.10
C ARG A 51 0.57 -5.32 9.26
N PRO A 52 1.13 -5.50 10.48
CA PRO A 52 0.31 -5.70 11.66
C PRO A 52 -0.55 -4.45 11.91
N ALA A 53 -1.80 -4.65 12.32
CA ALA A 53 -2.70 -3.55 12.65
C ALA A 53 -2.16 -2.70 13.81
N VAL A 54 -1.49 -3.34 14.77
CA VAL A 54 -0.86 -2.69 15.91
C VAL A 54 0.48 -3.38 16.21
N LYS A 55 1.52 -2.60 16.48
CA LYS A 55 2.83 -3.08 16.93
C LYS A 55 3.23 -2.33 18.19
N HIS A 56 3.61 -3.07 19.24
CA HIS A 56 4.16 -2.50 20.46
C HIS A 56 5.60 -2.97 20.64
N ASP A 57 6.52 -2.02 20.68
CA ASP A 57 7.89 -2.26 21.12
C ASP A 57 7.97 -1.92 22.62
N LEU A 58 8.39 -2.89 23.43
CA LEU A 58 8.39 -2.78 24.89
C LEU A 58 9.76 -2.33 25.38
N TYR A 59 9.75 -1.40 26.32
CA TYR A 59 10.95 -0.86 26.94
C TYR A 59 10.82 -0.90 28.45
N ALA A 60 11.93 -1.13 29.15
CA ALA A 60 11.98 -0.96 30.59
C ALA A 60 11.91 0.54 30.93
N SER A 61 11.14 0.89 31.96
CA SER A 61 11.02 2.28 32.43
C SER A 61 12.28 2.81 33.10
N GLN A 62 13.12 1.90 33.61
CA GLN A 62 14.36 2.21 34.31
C GLN A 62 15.46 1.21 33.91
N PRO A 63 16.74 1.59 33.99
CA PRO A 63 17.84 0.65 33.85
C PRO A 63 17.69 -0.46 34.89
N ALA A 64 17.65 -1.71 34.46
CA ALA A 64 17.47 -2.85 35.36
C ALA A 64 18.06 -4.10 34.71
N ARG A 65 18.47 -5.05 35.55
CA ARG A 65 18.89 -6.38 35.10
C ARG A 65 17.65 -7.25 34.88
N VAL A 66 17.56 -7.91 33.72
CA VAL A 66 16.49 -8.89 33.47
C VAL A 66 16.79 -10.16 34.27
N VAL A 67 15.87 -10.54 35.15
CA VAL A 67 15.96 -11.75 35.98
C VAL A 67 15.28 -12.92 35.30
N GLN A 68 14.09 -12.69 34.73
CA GLN A 68 13.29 -13.75 34.11
C GLN A 68 12.40 -13.22 32.98
N VAL A 69 12.20 -14.05 31.96
CA VAL A 69 11.19 -13.86 30.90
C VAL A 69 10.28 -15.09 30.91
N PRO A 70 9.10 -15.04 31.58
CA PRO A 70 8.25 -16.21 31.78
C PRO A 70 7.37 -16.57 30.57
N VAL A 71 7.65 -16.01 29.39
CA VAL A 71 6.91 -16.23 28.15
C VAL A 71 7.80 -16.77 27.05
N LYS A 72 7.22 -17.50 26.11
CA LYS A 72 7.93 -18.04 24.94
C LYS A 72 7.72 -17.15 23.72
N ASN A 73 8.70 -17.14 22.82
CA ASN A 73 8.56 -16.48 21.52
C ASN A 73 7.39 -17.08 20.73
N GLY A 74 6.55 -16.21 20.15
CA GLY A 74 5.35 -16.61 19.41
C GLY A 74 4.15 -16.99 20.29
N GLN A 75 4.28 -16.95 21.62
CA GLN A 75 3.17 -17.19 22.53
C GLN A 75 2.18 -16.01 22.49
N SER A 76 0.89 -16.32 22.48
CA SER A 76 -0.16 -15.32 22.62
C SER A 76 -0.22 -14.81 24.07
N VAL A 77 -0.34 -13.50 24.25
CA VAL A 77 -0.32 -12.85 25.58
C VAL A 77 -1.55 -11.96 25.75
N SER A 78 -2.02 -11.82 26.98
CA SER A 78 -3.15 -10.94 27.33
C SER A 78 -2.68 -9.60 27.88
N GLN A 79 -3.55 -8.59 27.84
CA GLN A 79 -3.27 -7.29 28.45
C GLN A 79 -3.01 -7.45 29.95
N GLY A 80 -1.96 -6.80 30.45
CA GLY A 80 -1.55 -6.87 31.85
C GLY A 80 -0.75 -8.11 32.24
N GLN A 81 -0.49 -9.03 31.30
CA GLN A 81 0.36 -10.20 31.56
C GLN A 81 1.83 -9.78 31.74
N THR A 82 2.48 -10.34 32.75
CA THR A 82 3.91 -10.13 33.01
C THR A 82 4.77 -10.76 31.90
N LEU A 83 5.55 -9.93 31.21
CA LEU A 83 6.44 -10.35 30.12
C LEU A 83 7.91 -10.45 30.55
N ALA A 84 8.34 -9.63 31.50
CA ALA A 84 9.69 -9.65 32.05
C ALA A 84 9.68 -9.26 33.53
N ILE A 85 10.53 -9.93 34.30
CA ILE A 85 10.84 -9.59 35.69
C ILE A 85 12.23 -8.98 35.71
N THR A 86 12.33 -7.77 36.23
CA THR A 86 13.57 -6.99 36.27
C THR A 86 13.93 -6.60 37.70
N GLU A 87 15.22 -6.50 37.97
CA GLU A 87 15.76 -6.12 39.27
C GLU A 87 16.66 -4.89 39.09
N ASN A 88 16.44 -3.86 39.91
CA ASN A 88 17.25 -2.66 39.94
C ASN A 88 17.76 -2.44 41.37
N LEU A 89 19.05 -2.67 41.58
CA LEU A 89 19.70 -2.52 42.88
C LEU A 89 19.76 -1.05 43.32
N ASP A 90 19.90 -0.11 42.39
CA ASP A 90 19.97 1.33 42.70
C ASP A 90 18.64 1.85 43.26
N LEU A 91 17.51 1.33 42.78
CA LEU A 91 16.20 1.67 43.31
C LEU A 91 16.04 1.13 44.74
N ALA A 92 16.48 -0.10 44.99
CA ALA A 92 16.46 -0.69 46.33
C ALA A 92 17.31 0.13 47.32
N VAL A 93 18.52 0.55 46.94
CA VAL A 93 19.38 1.38 47.78
C VAL A 93 18.74 2.75 48.04
N ARG A 94 18.10 3.38 47.06
CA ARG A 94 17.41 4.67 47.23
C ARG A 94 16.25 4.59 48.21
N GLU A 95 15.44 3.52 48.15
CA GLU A 95 14.33 3.31 49.09
C GLU A 95 14.84 3.06 50.51
N ILE A 96 15.90 2.25 50.66
CA ILE A 96 16.55 2.00 51.95
C ILE A 96 17.11 3.30 52.55
N CYS A 97 17.85 4.09 51.76
CA CYS A 97 18.41 5.36 52.22
C CYS A 97 17.31 6.39 52.55
N ARG A 98 16.19 6.43 51.81
CA ARG A 98 15.05 7.29 52.14
C ARG A 98 14.43 6.92 53.50
N PHE A 99 14.23 5.64 53.77
CA PHE A 99 13.68 5.18 55.05
C PHE A 99 14.63 5.41 56.23
N ALA A 100 15.94 5.36 56.00
CA ALA A 100 16.94 5.57 57.06
C ALA A 100 17.10 7.04 57.50
N VAL A 101 16.61 8.01 56.71
CA VAL A 101 16.78 9.46 56.99
C VAL A 101 15.64 10.07 57.82
N ASP A 102 14.47 9.42 57.91
CA ASP A 102 13.27 9.98 58.54
C ASP A 102 12.97 9.67 60.04
N PRO A 103 13.82 9.04 60.90
CA PRO A 103 13.41 8.83 62.29
C PRO A 103 13.72 9.99 63.27
N PHE A 104 14.38 11.08 62.85
CA PHE A 104 15.00 12.02 63.80
C PHE A 104 14.65 13.51 63.61
N ASN A 105 13.40 13.86 63.29
CA ASN A 105 12.98 15.27 63.30
C ASN A 105 11.58 15.50 63.91
N SER A 106 11.34 14.94 65.11
CA SER A 106 10.07 15.19 65.82
C SER A 106 10.18 15.58 67.30
N ASP A 107 11.34 16.02 67.80
CA ASP A 107 11.52 16.27 69.26
C ASP A 107 12.15 17.60 69.71
N THR A 108 12.18 18.64 68.87
CA THR A 108 12.76 19.95 69.28
C THR A 108 11.79 21.12 69.24
N HIS A 109 10.57 20.98 69.78
CA HIS A 109 9.74 22.13 70.17
C HIS A 109 8.80 21.86 71.36
N ARG A 110 9.35 21.39 72.50
CA ARG A 110 8.67 21.49 73.81
C ARG A 110 9.67 21.71 74.94
N THR A 111 10.19 22.92 75.09
CA THR A 111 10.65 23.44 76.39
C THR A 111 10.62 24.97 76.34
N GLY A 112 9.65 25.56 77.03
CA GLY A 112 9.48 27.02 77.06
C GLY A 112 8.14 27.46 77.63
N ARG A 113 7.80 27.00 78.84
CA ARG A 113 6.84 27.66 79.75
C ARG A 113 6.85 26.94 81.10
N GLN A 114 7.61 27.48 82.04
CA GLN A 114 7.12 27.88 83.38
C GLN A 114 7.87 29.13 83.79
#